data_AF-A0A3B9GBM7-F1
#
_entry.id   AF-A0A3B9GBM7-F1
#
_cell.length_a   1.000
_cell.length_b   1.000
_cell.length_c   1.000
_cell.angle_alpha   90.00
_cell.angle_beta   90.00
_cell.angle_gamma   90.00
#
_symmetry.space_group_name_H-M   'P 1'
#
loop_
_entity.id
_entity.type
_entity.pdbx_description
1 polymer ?
#
loop_
_entity_poly.entity_id
_entity_poly.type
_entity_poly.pdbx_seq_one_letter_code
_entity_poly.pdbx_strand_id
1 'polypeptide(L)' 'ASFLDRVDRHEGVADFRHPAFAKALAAMQNPPEGTTRAQAVHLAFSDHSTEPAQSAGIQFAYGAHNEEVKS' A
#
# COMPACT_ATOMS: atom_id res chain seq x y z
N ALA A 1 -21.04 -0.09 -5.74
CA ALA A 1 -20.51 -0.59 -4.46
C ALA A 1 -19.24 0.14 -4.09
N SER A 2 -19.13 0.64 -2.86
CA SER A 2 -17.89 1.24 -2.36
C SER A 2 -16.80 0.15 -2.22
N PHE A 3 -15.55 0.55 -1.97
CA PHE A 3 -14.44 -0.40 -1.84
C PHE A 3 -14.69 -1.44 -0.75
N LEU A 4 -15.10 -1.01 0.45
CA LEU A 4 -15.38 -1.91 1.58
C LEU A 4 -16.54 -2.86 1.27
N ASP A 5 -17.55 -2.36 0.57
CA ASP A 5 -18.70 -3.14 0.16
C ASP A 5 -18.34 -4.26 -0.84
N ARG A 6 -17.27 -4.07 -1.62
CA ARG A 6 -16.72 -5.13 -2.50
C ARG A 6 -15.85 -6.12 -1.73
N VAL A 7 -15.10 -5.67 -0.72
CA VAL A 7 -14.30 -6.57 0.14
C VAL A 7 -15.21 -7.49 0.94
N ASP A 8 -16.27 -6.94 1.53
CA ASP A 8 -17.20 -7.67 2.39
C ASP A 8 -17.97 -8.76 1.64
N ARG A 9 -18.30 -8.51 0.35
CA ARG A 9 -19.03 -9.45 -0.51
C ARG A 9 -18.13 -10.40 -1.32
N HIS A 10 -16.80 -10.31 -1.17
CA HIS A 10 -15.88 -11.13 -1.94
C HIS A 10 -15.62 -12.46 -1.23
N GLU A 11 -15.97 -13.58 -1.86
CA GLU A 11 -15.58 -14.91 -1.37
C GLU A 11 -14.09 -15.15 -1.67
N GLY A 12 -13.24 -15.01 -0.65
CA GLY A 12 -11.81 -15.27 -0.76
C GLY A 12 -10.99 -14.57 0.32
N VAL A 13 -9.70 -14.90 0.41
CA VAL A 13 -8.78 -14.25 1.34
C VAL A 13 -8.53 -12.81 0.87
N ALA A 14 -8.68 -11.85 1.79
CA ALA A 14 -8.41 -10.45 1.48
C ALA A 14 -6.95 -10.26 1.07
N ASP A 15 -6.72 -9.49 0.01
CA ASP A 15 -5.39 -9.05 -0.43
C ASP A 15 -4.63 -8.38 0.73
N PHE A 16 -3.31 -8.55 0.79
CA PHE A 16 -2.45 -8.02 1.86
C PHE A 16 -2.58 -6.50 2.07
N ARG A 17 -3.07 -5.75 1.06
CA ARG A 17 -3.36 -4.32 1.17
C ARG A 17 -4.54 -4.01 2.08
N HIS A 18 -5.47 -4.93 2.27
CA HIS A 18 -6.62 -4.72 3.16
C HIS A 18 -6.23 -4.61 4.64
N PRO A 19 -5.48 -5.56 5.25
CA PRO A 19 -4.99 -5.39 6.62
C PRO A 19 -4.02 -4.20 6.74
N ALA A 20 -3.23 -3.89 5.71
CA ALA A 20 -2.38 -2.69 5.70
C ALA A 20 -3.21 -1.39 5.76
N PHE A 21 -4.32 -1.33 5.03
CA PHE A 21 -5.26 -0.20 5.08
C PHE A 21 -5.88 -0.04 6.48
N ALA A 22 -6.32 -1.14 7.10
CA ALA A 22 -6.87 -1.10 8.46
C ALA A 22 -5.84 -0.59 9.48
N LYS A 23 -4.58 -1.02 9.37
CA LYS A 23 -3.46 -0.53 10.20
C LYS A 23 -3.21 0.96 10.01
N ALA A 24 -3.17 1.42 8.75
CA ALA A 24 -2.97 2.83 8.44
C ALA A 24 -4.12 3.71 8.95
N LEU A 25 -5.37 3.23 8.87
CA LEU A 25 -6.54 3.93 9.40
C LEU A 25 -6.44 4.08 10.93
N ALA A 26 -6.06 3.02 11.64
CA ALA A 26 -5.86 3.08 13.10
C ALA A 26 -4.74 4.05 13.48
N ALA A 27 -3.62 4.06 12.75
CA ALA A 27 -2.50 4.97 12.96
C ALA A 27 -2.87 6.44 12.66
N MET A 28 -3.74 6.68 11.68
CA MET A 28 -4.25 8.02 11.39
C MET A 28 -5.15 8.54 12.51
N GLN A 29 -5.99 7.68 13.09
CA GLN A 29 -6.90 8.02 14.17
C GLN A 29 -6.16 8.26 15.48
N ASN A 30 -5.10 7.48 15.73
CA ASN A 30 -4.29 7.51 16.95
C ASN A 30 -2.79 7.64 16.58
N PRO A 31 -2.34 8.81 16.10
CA PRO A 31 -0.94 8.99 15.74
C PRO A 31 -0.06 8.90 16.99
N PRO A 32 1.11 8.25 16.92
CA PRO A 32 2.10 8.28 17.99
C PRO A 32 2.46 9.70 18.41
N GLU A 33 2.75 9.89 19.70
CA GLU A 33 3.15 11.19 20.24
C GLU A 33 4.35 11.76 19.49
N GLY A 34 4.29 13.05 19.16
CA GLY A 34 5.33 13.73 18.38
C GLY A 34 5.30 13.47 16.86
N THR A 35 4.31 12.72 16.34
CA THR A 35 4.16 12.50 14.89
C THR A 35 2.87 13.11 14.34
N THR A 36 2.92 13.49 13.06
CA THR A 36 1.71 13.88 12.32
C THR A 36 0.94 12.64 11.86
N ARG A 37 -0.36 12.80 11.59
CA ARG A 37 -1.19 11.75 10.97
C ARG A 37 -0.60 11.26 9.65
N ALA A 38 -0.07 12.17 8.83
CA ALA A 38 0.56 11.83 7.56
C ALA A 38 1.81 10.95 7.74
N GLN A 39 2.66 11.29 8.71
CA GLN A 39 3.82 10.46 9.07
C GLN A 39 3.39 9.09 9.57
N ALA A 40 2.39 9.03 10.46
CA ALA A 40 1.88 7.77 11.00
C ALA A 40 1.32 6.84 9.90
N VAL A 41 0.57 7.39 8.94
CA VAL A 41 0.09 6.66 7.77
C VAL A 41 1.24 6.20 6.88
N HIS A 42 2.22 7.07 6.62
CA HIS A 42 3.37 6.73 5.80
C HIS A 42 4.16 5.56 6.39
N LEU A 43 4.53 5.66 7.68
CA LEU A 43 5.22 4.61 8.43
C LEU A 43 4.44 3.29 8.50
N ALA A 44 3.11 3.35 8.51
CA ALA A 44 2.27 2.14 8.51
C ALA A 44 2.36 1.36 7.19
N PHE A 45 2.66 2.03 6.07
CA PHE A 45 2.86 1.42 4.75
C PHE A 45 4.33 1.15 4.41
N SER A 46 5.28 1.73 5.14
CA SER A 46 6.71 1.47 4.95
C SER A 46 7.08 0.04 5.31
N ASP A 47 8.01 -0.52 4.53
CA ASP A 47 8.77 -1.70 4.94
C ASP A 47 9.82 -1.28 5.99
N HIS A 48 9.86 -2.01 7.10
CA HIS A 48 10.80 -1.78 8.20
C HIS A 48 11.92 -2.83 8.24
N SER A 49 12.05 -3.65 7.20
CA SER A 49 13.15 -4.61 7.10
C SER A 49 14.50 -3.90 7.20
N THR A 50 15.32 -4.35 8.15
CA THR A 50 16.72 -3.92 8.31
C THR A 50 17.69 -4.79 7.52
N GLU A 51 17.25 -5.97 7.10
CA GLU A 51 18.01 -6.87 6.27
C GLU A 51 17.86 -6.48 4.79
N PRO A 52 18.96 -6.39 4.02
CA PRO A 52 18.90 -6.15 2.58
C PRO A 52 18.12 -7.27 1.89
N ALA A 53 17.19 -6.91 0.99
CA ALA A 53 16.58 -7.88 0.12
C ALA A 53 17.67 -8.59 -0.72
N GLN A 54 17.65 -9.92 -0.77
CA GLN A 54 18.65 -10.72 -1.50
C GLN A 54 18.75 -10.34 -2.99
N SER A 55 17.65 -9.86 -3.57
CA SER A 55 17.64 -9.19 -4.86
C SER A 55 16.42 -8.26 -4.98
N ALA A 56 16.54 -7.19 -5.76
CA ALA A 56 15.40 -6.39 -6.19
C ALA A 56 14.95 -6.91 -7.56
N GLY A 57 13.81 -7.59 -7.64
CA GLY A 57 13.21 -7.92 -8.92
C GLY A 57 12.80 -6.63 -9.64
N ILE A 58 13.29 -6.42 -10.88
CA ILE A 58 12.84 -5.29 -11.69
C ILE A 58 11.36 -5.48 -12.00
N GLN A 59 10.53 -4.57 -11.51
CA GLN A 59 9.14 -4.41 -11.91
C GLN A 59 9.09 -3.18 -12.81
N PHE A 60 8.95 -3.40 -14.13
CA PHE A 60 8.72 -2.30 -15.06
C PHE A 60 7.32 -1.70 -14.79
N ALA A 61 7.22 -0.37 -14.84
CA ALA A 61 5.92 0.29 -14.87
C ALA A 61 5.24 -0.02 -16.21
N TYR A 62 4.35 -1.01 -16.22
CA TYR A 62 3.60 -1.38 -17.41
C TYR A 62 2.47 -0.36 -17.65
N GLY A 63 2.39 0.22 -18.86
CA GLY A 63 1.36 1.19 -19.24
C GLY A 63 1.74 2.67 -19.14
N ALA A 64 3.00 3.01 -18.86
CA ALA A 64 3.50 4.36 -19.09
C ALA A 64 3.47 4.68 -20.61
N HIS A 65 3.00 5.87 -20.98
CA HIS A 65 2.93 6.30 -22.39
C HIS A 65 4.33 6.33 -23.00
N ASN A 66 4.60 5.40 -23.92
CA ASN A 66 5.83 5.38 -24.70
C ASN A 66 5.62 6.21 -25.97
N GLU A 67 6.29 7.36 -26.07
CA GLU A 67 6.28 8.25 -27.26
C GLU A 67 6.80 7.55 -28.54
N GLU A 68 7.48 6.40 -28.41
CA GLU A 68 8.17 5.73 -29.51
C GLU A 68 7.31 4.75 -30.32
N VAL A 69 6.05 4.50 -29.96
CA VAL A 69 5.15 3.69 -30.80
C VAL A 69 4.36 4.62 -31.72
N LYS A 70 5.02 5.15 -32.75
CA LYS A 70 4.32 5.69 -33.93
C LYS A 70 3.96 4.54 -34.86
N SER A 71 2.66 4.46 -35.16
CA SER A 71 2.03 3.55 -36.13
C SER A 71 2.60 3.67 -37.54
#